data_AF-A0AAV7M6C1-F1
#
_entry.id   AF-A0AAV7M6C1-F1
#
_cell.length_a   1.000
_cell.length_b   1.000
_cell.length_c   1.000
_cell.angle_alpha   90.00
_cell.angle_beta   90.00
_cell.angle_gamma   90.00
#
_symmetry.space_group_name_H-M   'P 1'
#
loop_
_entity.id
_entity.type
_entity.pdbx_description
1 polymer ?
#
loop_
_entity_poly.entity_id
_entity_poly.type
_entity_poly.pdbx_seq_one_letter_code
_entity_poly.pdbx_strand_id
1 'polypeptide(L)'
;MAHNRELENVHHEKLLEMAITTLEKVTRGEYDEELPDDLRVLLVDKDTVVNAVGASHDIHLLKIDNREDELVNKVNTWASNLIKKVHDDEWARNRNRITEIDLYIDHVREDLDNLDLHEQL
;
A
#
# COMPACT_ATOMS: atom_id res chain seq x y z
N MET A 1 5.11 10.52 -0.32
CA MET A 1 6.30 9.80 0.20
C MET A 1 7.24 10.78 0.91
N ALA A 2 8.01 11.61 0.19
CA ALA A 2 8.91 12.61 0.79
C ALA A 2 8.22 13.57 1.77
N HIS A 3 6.97 13.96 1.50
CA HIS A 3 6.22 14.85 2.39
C HIS A 3 5.93 14.27 3.79
N ASN A 4 5.65 12.96 3.91
CA ASN A 4 5.38 12.37 5.22
C ASN A 4 6.66 12.21 6.05
N ARG A 5 7.77 11.85 5.41
CA ARG A 5 9.08 11.83 6.08
C ARG A 5 9.50 13.24 6.52
N GLU A 6 9.28 14.24 5.67
CA GLU A 6 9.55 15.64 6.02
C GLU A 6 8.70 16.11 7.21
N LEU A 7 7.41 15.80 7.20
CA LEU A 7 6.53 16.12 8.33
C LEU A 7 6.98 15.41 9.62
N GLU A 8 7.42 14.16 9.52
CA GLU A 8 7.95 13.42 10.67
C GLU A 8 9.28 14.00 11.17
N ASN A 9 10.16 14.49 10.28
CA ASN A 9 11.39 15.19 10.66
C ASN A 9 11.06 16.47 11.43
N VAL A 10 10.14 17.29 10.91
CA VAL A 10 9.68 18.51 11.58
C VAL A 10 9.02 18.20 12.92
N HIS A 11 8.26 17.10 13.00
CA HIS A 11 7.67 16.64 14.25
C HIS A 11 8.75 16.25 15.27
N HIS A 12 9.75 15.47 14.86
CA HIS A 12 10.87 15.07 15.71
C HIS A 12 11.65 16.27 16.25
N GLU A 13 11.99 17.23 15.39
CA GLU A 13 12.71 18.45 15.78
C GLU A 13 11.94 19.25 16.85
N LYS A 14 10.65 19.50 16.61
CA LYS A 14 9.79 20.25 17.54
C LYS A 14 9.57 19.49 18.85
N LEU A 15 9.34 18.18 18.78
CA LEU A 15 9.15 17.35 19.97
C LEU A 15 10.42 17.33 20.82
N LEU A 16 11.59 17.21 20.20
CA LEU A 16 12.86 17.22 20.91
C LEU A 16 13.11 18.57 21.58
N GLU A 17 12.85 19.68 20.89
CA GLU A 17 12.96 21.03 21.46
C GLU A 17 12.05 21.21 22.69
N MET A 18 10.79 20.79 22.59
CA MET A 18 9.84 20.83 23.71
C MET A 18 10.25 19.93 24.86
N ALA A 19 10.76 18.72 24.57
CA ALA A 19 11.19 17.76 25.58
C ALA A 19 12.41 18.27 26.36
N ILE A 20 13.39 18.85 25.66
CA ILE A 20 14.57 19.49 26.29
C ILE A 20 14.13 20.68 27.14
N THR A 21 13.26 21.55 26.62
CA THR A 21 12.73 22.69 27.38
C THR A 21 11.99 22.24 28.64
N THR A 22 11.27 21.13 28.56
CA THR A 22 10.57 20.54 29.72
C THR A 22 11.55 19.97 30.74
N LEU A 23 12.58 19.24 30.29
CA LEU A 23 13.66 18.74 31.14
C LEU A 23 14.35 19.86 31.91
N GLU A 24 14.64 20.98 31.26
CA GLU A 24 15.25 22.15 31.92
C GLU A 24 14.37 22.74 33.02
N LYS A 25 13.04 22.72 32.88
CA LYS A 25 12.11 23.16 33.92
C LYS A 25 12.02 22.16 35.06
N VAL A 26 11.99 20.85 34.75
CA VAL A 26 12.01 19.78 35.76
C VAL A 26 13.29 19.85 36.60
N THR A 27 14.44 20.03 35.98
CA THR A 27 15.73 20.15 36.70
C THR A 27 15.83 21.41 37.56
N ARG A 28 15.01 22.44 37.31
CA ARG A 28 14.86 23.62 38.18
C ARG A 28 13.85 23.41 39.32
N GLY A 29 13.23 22.24 39.42
CA GLY A 29 12.23 21.90 40.43
C GLY A 29 10.85 22.52 40.16
N GLU A 30 10.58 22.98 38.93
CA GLU A 30 9.30 23.62 38.59
C GLU A 30 8.10 22.65 38.58
N TYR A 31 8.34 21.33 38.58
CA TYR A 31 7.32 20.29 38.39
C TYR A 31 7.41 19.10 39.36
N ASP A 32 8.19 19.17 40.45
CA ASP A 32 8.51 18.00 41.28
C ASP A 32 7.28 17.29 41.89
N GLU A 33 6.23 18.02 42.27
CA GLU A 33 5.00 17.44 42.86
C GLU A 33 3.96 16.99 41.81
N GLU A 34 4.08 17.45 40.57
CA GLU A 34 3.08 17.22 39.52
C GLU A 34 3.51 16.22 38.45
N LEU A 35 4.79 15.82 38.40
CA LEU A 35 5.32 14.97 37.35
C LEU A 35 4.99 13.48 37.58
N PRO A 36 4.25 12.81 36.68
CA PRO A 36 4.02 11.37 36.72
C PRO A 36 5.32 10.54 36.72
N ASP A 37 5.30 9.38 37.38
CA ASP A 37 6.49 8.52 37.52
C ASP A 37 7.09 8.09 36.18
N ASP A 38 6.25 7.76 35.18
CA ASP A 38 6.72 7.39 33.84
C ASP A 38 7.48 8.54 33.16
N LEU A 39 7.10 9.80 33.41
CA LEU A 39 7.77 10.97 32.88
C LEU A 39 9.06 11.30 33.66
N ARG A 40 9.11 10.98 34.96
CA ARG A 40 10.34 11.11 35.76
C ARG A 40 11.47 10.25 35.22
N VAL A 41 11.14 9.03 34.75
CA VAL A 41 12.13 8.12 34.15
C VAL A 41 12.65 8.64 32.80
N LEU A 42 11.83 9.37 32.05
CA LEU A 42 12.22 9.94 30.74
C LEU A 42 12.95 11.26 30.87
N LEU A 43 12.64 12.08 31.87
CA LEU A 43 13.16 13.43 32.09
C LEU A 43 14.27 13.47 33.16
N VAL A 44 15.16 12.48 33.15
CA VAL A 44 16.30 12.40 34.09
C VAL A 44 17.48 13.24 33.61
N ASP A 45 17.84 13.07 32.34
CA ASP A 45 18.98 13.73 31.72
C ASP A 45 18.75 13.88 30.21
N LYS A 46 19.60 14.71 29.58
CA LYS A 46 19.47 15.05 28.18
C LYS A 46 19.65 13.85 27.26
N ASP A 47 20.58 12.94 27.57
CA ASP A 47 20.86 11.79 26.72
C ASP A 47 19.68 10.82 26.73
N THR A 48 19.07 10.61 27.90
CA THR A 48 17.84 9.80 28.03
C THR A 48 16.70 10.37 27.19
N VAL A 49 16.46 11.68 27.24
CA VAL A 49 15.42 12.34 26.42
C VAL A 49 15.70 12.21 24.92
N VAL A 50 16.93 12.54 24.50
CA VAL A 50 17.34 12.47 23.09
C VAL A 50 17.19 11.05 22.55
N ASN A 51 17.61 10.04 23.33
CA ASN A 51 17.51 8.63 22.94
C ASN A 51 16.05 8.17 22.86
N ALA A 52 15.20 8.56 23.81
CA ALA A 52 13.78 8.18 23.81
C ALA A 52 13.02 8.81 22.64
N VAL A 53 13.22 10.12 22.39
CA VAL A 53 12.58 10.83 21.28
C VAL A 53 13.13 10.36 19.93
N GLY A 54 14.44 10.06 19.85
CA GLY A 54 15.08 9.44 18.68
C GLY A 54 14.51 8.06 18.36
N ALA A 55 14.37 7.19 19.35
CA ALA A 55 13.75 5.87 19.17
C ALA A 55 12.29 5.97 18.71
N SER A 56 11.52 6.94 19.23
CA SER A 56 10.16 7.21 18.77
C SER A 56 10.14 7.63 17.30
N HIS A 57 11.08 8.48 16.88
CA HIS A 57 11.21 8.93 15.50
C HIS A 57 11.56 7.78 14.55
N ASP A 58 12.51 6.92 14.92
CA ASP A 58 12.87 5.73 14.14
C ASP A 58 11.67 4.79 13.94
N ILE A 59 10.86 4.60 14.98
CA ILE A 59 9.63 3.80 14.92
C ILE A 59 8.61 4.44 13.97
N HIS A 60 8.47 5.78 13.98
CA HIS A 60 7.55 6.48 13.10
C HIS A 60 7.98 6.36 11.63
N LEU A 61 9.27 6.56 11.33
CA LEU A 61 9.82 6.37 9.99
C LEU A 61 9.61 4.94 9.50
N LEU A 62 9.88 3.94 10.35
CA LEU A 62 9.65 2.53 10.01
C LEU A 62 8.18 2.25 9.67
N LYS A 63 7.23 2.85 10.40
CA LYS A 63 5.79 2.72 10.09
C LYS A 63 5.44 3.36 8.75
N ILE A 64 6.01 4.53 8.46
CA ILE A 64 5.80 5.23 7.18
C ILE A 64 6.34 4.38 6.03
N ASP A 65 7.55 3.86 6.16
CA ASP A 65 8.23 3.07 5.12
C ASP A 65 7.49 1.76 4.85
N ASN A 66 7.13 1.02 5.90
CA ASN A 66 6.35 -0.21 5.75
C ASN A 66 5.01 0.03 5.05
N ARG A 67 4.35 1.16 5.34
CA ARG A 67 3.09 1.51 4.70
C ARG A 67 3.28 1.91 3.24
N GLU A 68 4.36 2.62 2.92
CA GLU A 68 4.74 2.94 1.55
C GLU A 68 4.97 1.66 0.74
N ASP A 69 5.78 0.73 1.25
CA ASP A 69 6.06 -0.55 0.60
C ASP A 69 4.78 -1.36 0.38
N GLU A 70 3.91 -1.44 1.38
CA GLU A 70 2.62 -2.14 1.27
C GLU A 70 1.75 -1.55 0.14
N LEU A 71 1.65 -0.22 0.06
CA LEU A 71 0.85 0.46 -0.96
C LEU A 71 1.43 0.27 -2.36
N VAL A 72 2.75 0.44 -2.52
CA VAL A 72 3.42 0.25 -3.81
C VAL A 72 3.26 -1.19 -4.29
N ASN A 73 3.46 -2.17 -3.41
CA ASN A 73 3.30 -3.58 -3.75
C ASN A 73 1.85 -3.92 -4.14
N LYS A 74 0.87 -3.38 -3.41
CA LYS A 74 -0.55 -3.58 -3.73
C LYS A 74 -0.93 -3.00 -5.10
N VAL A 75 -0.49 -1.78 -5.39
CA VAL A 75 -0.77 -1.11 -6.68
C VAL A 75 -0.14 -1.88 -7.84
N ASN A 76 1.13 -2.28 -7.70
CA ASN A 76 1.82 -3.06 -8.73
C ASN A 76 1.14 -4.42 -8.96
N THR A 77 0.81 -5.13 -7.88
CA THR A 77 0.11 -6.42 -7.96
C THR A 77 -1.26 -6.27 -8.63
N TRP A 78 -2.02 -5.24 -8.24
CA TRP A 78 -3.31 -4.95 -8.85
C TRP A 78 -3.18 -4.65 -10.35
N ALA A 79 -2.20 -3.84 -10.75
CA ALA A 79 -1.96 -3.49 -12.14
C ALA A 79 -1.58 -4.73 -12.97
N SER A 80 -0.67 -5.57 -12.48
CA SER A 80 -0.29 -6.82 -13.14
C SER A 80 -1.48 -7.78 -13.28
N ASN A 81 -2.29 -7.92 -12.24
CA ASN A 81 -3.48 -8.76 -12.28
C ASN A 81 -4.54 -8.23 -13.26
N LEU A 82 -4.72 -6.91 -13.32
CA LEU A 82 -5.64 -6.28 -14.26
C LEU A 82 -5.20 -6.53 -15.71
N ILE A 83 -3.92 -6.30 -16.01
CA ILE A 83 -3.36 -6.55 -17.35
C ILE A 83 -3.54 -8.01 -17.74
N LYS A 84 -3.19 -8.93 -16.83
CA LYS A 84 -3.36 -10.37 -17.07
C LYS A 84 -4.81 -10.71 -17.36
N LYS A 85 -5.75 -10.22 -16.54
CA LYS A 85 -7.17 -10.45 -16.73
C LYS A 85 -7.65 -9.96 -18.10
N VAL A 86 -7.27 -8.75 -18.50
CA VAL A 86 -7.63 -8.20 -19.82
C VAL A 86 -7.10 -9.09 -20.95
N HIS A 87 -5.85 -9.57 -20.85
CA HIS A 87 -5.29 -10.49 -21.83
C HIS A 87 -6.04 -11.83 -21.88
N ASP A 88 -6.33 -12.42 -20.72
CA ASP A 88 -7.04 -13.70 -20.63
C ASP A 88 -8.47 -13.58 -21.18
N ASP A 89 -9.17 -12.50 -20.84
CA ASP A 89 -10.52 -12.20 -21.33
C ASP A 89 -10.54 -12.00 -22.86
N GLU A 90 -9.58 -11.24 -23.40
CA GLU A 90 -9.45 -11.01 -24.85
C GLU A 90 -9.09 -12.28 -25.62
N TRP A 91 -8.19 -13.10 -25.07
CA TRP A 91 -7.86 -14.39 -25.64
C TRP A 91 -9.09 -15.30 -25.69
N ALA A 92 -9.82 -15.41 -24.58
CA ALA A 92 -11.03 -16.24 -24.51
C ALA A 92 -12.11 -15.74 -25.48
N ARG A 93 -12.34 -14.42 -25.54
CA ARG A 93 -13.27 -13.79 -26.48
C ARG A 93 -12.93 -14.14 -27.92
N ASN A 94 -11.66 -14.03 -28.31
CA ASN A 94 -11.20 -14.36 -29.66
C ASN A 94 -11.38 -15.86 -29.97
N ARG A 95 -11.01 -16.75 -29.04
CA ARG A 95 -11.18 -18.21 -29.22
C ARG A 95 -12.65 -18.60 -29.37
N ASN A 96 -13.54 -18.00 -28.58
CA ASN A 96 -14.98 -18.22 -28.70
C ASN A 96 -15.50 -17.77 -30.05
N ARG A 97 -15.05 -16.59 -30.54
CA ARG A 97 -15.47 -16.08 -31.85
C ARG A 97 -14.99 -16.95 -33.01
N ILE A 98 -13.76 -17.47 -32.94
CA ILE A 98 -13.25 -18.43 -33.93
C ILE A 98 -14.11 -19.71 -33.93
N THR A 99 -14.43 -20.23 -32.75
CA THR A 99 -15.26 -21.44 -32.62
C THR A 99 -16.67 -21.22 -33.18
N GLU A 100 -17.28 -20.05 -32.92
CA GLU A 100 -18.59 -19.69 -33.48
C GLU A 100 -18.57 -19.63 -35.01
N ILE A 101 -17.51 -19.09 -35.61
CA ILE A 101 -17.34 -19.04 -37.07
C ILE A 101 -17.22 -20.47 -37.63
N ASP A 102 -16.43 -21.32 -37.00
CA ASP A 102 -16.22 -22.71 -37.41
C ASP A 102 -17.54 -23.51 -37.39
N LEU A 103 -18.28 -23.42 -36.28
CA LEU A 103 -19.59 -24.05 -36.12
C LEU A 103 -20.61 -23.53 -37.14
N TYR A 104 -20.59 -22.23 -37.45
CA TYR A 104 -21.49 -21.67 -38.46
C TYR A 104 -21.16 -22.17 -39.87
N ILE A 105 -19.87 -22.31 -40.20
CA ILE A 105 -19.45 -22.87 -41.48
C ILE A 105 -19.93 -24.33 -41.61
N ASP A 106 -19.77 -25.13 -40.57
CA ASP A 106 -20.22 -26.53 -40.57
C ASP A 106 -21.74 -26.63 -40.71
N HIS A 107 -22.49 -25.81 -39.97
CA HIS A 107 -23.95 -25.74 -40.09
C HIS A 107 -24.40 -25.38 -41.52
N VAL A 108 -23.78 -24.37 -42.15
CA VAL A 108 -24.13 -23.97 -43.52
C VAL A 108 -23.79 -25.07 -44.53
N ARG A 109 -22.70 -25.81 -44.33
CA ARG A 109 -22.34 -26.96 -45.19
C ARG A 109 -23.37 -28.08 -45.08
N GLU A 110 -23.78 -28.43 -43.86
CA GLU A 110 -24.82 -29.43 -43.63
C GLU A 110 -26.15 -29.02 -44.28
N ASP A 111 -26.54 -27.75 -44.16
CA ASP A 111 -27.76 -27.23 -44.79
C ASP A 111 -27.70 -27.34 -46.33
N LEU A 112 -26.55 -27.05 -46.94
CA LEU A 112 -26.35 -27.20 -48.39
C LEU A 112 -26.41 -28.67 -48.84
N ASP A 113 -25.72 -29.56 -48.15
CA ASP A 113 -25.73 -30.99 -48.45
C ASP A 113 -27.15 -31.58 -48.36
N ASN A 114 -27.95 -31.11 -47.40
CA ASN A 114 -29.34 -31.51 -47.25
C ASN A 114 -30.23 -31.00 -48.39
N LEU A 115 -30.02 -29.76 -48.87
CA LEU A 115 -30.75 -29.23 -50.03
C LEU A 115 -30.46 -30.00 -51.31
N ASP A 116 -29.18 -30.32 -51.56
CA ASP A 116 -28.75 -31.10 -52.73
C ASP A 116 -29.36 -32.52 -52.72
N LEU A 117 -29.52 -33.12 -51.53
CA LEU A 117 -30.19 -34.42 -51.39
C LEU A 117 -31.69 -34.35 -51.72
N HIS A 118 -32.35 -33.24 -51.37
CA HIS A 118 -33.76 -33.03 -51.66
C HIS A 118 -34.05 -32.77 -53.15
N GLU A 119 -33.11 -32.18 -53.90
CA GLU A 119 -33.26 -31.99 -55.35
C GLU A 119 -33.06 -33.28 -56.17
N GLN A 120 -32.47 -34.32 -55.58
CA GLN A 120 -32.18 -35.60 -56.25
C GLN A 120 -33.28 -36.68 -56.05
N LEU A 121 -34.31 -36.40 -55.24
CA LEU A 121 -35.47 -37.26 -54.97
C LEU A 121 -36.71 -36.83 -55.76
#